data_AF-H3SIV8-F1
#
_entry.id   AF-H3SIV8-F1
#
_cell.length_a   1.000
_cell.length_b   1.000
_cell.length_c   1.000
_cell.angle_alpha   90.00
_cell.angle_beta   90.00
_cell.angle_gamma   90.00
#
_symmetry.space_group_name_H-M   'P 1'
#
loop_
_entity.id
_entity.type
_entity.pdbx_description
1 polymer ?
#
loop_
_entity_poly.entity_id
_entity_poly.type
_entity_poly.pdbx_seq_one_letter_code
_entity_poly.pdbx_strand_id
1 'polypeptide(L)'
;MKRKWIITIASCLILLSPWLLSTEKTAAVVTIIQINPDSIRIVDRAKEQVTVYGQEEDLQALQVTKNYFIVYESRWFTRPTLVSIEPMPDDV
;
A
#
# COMPACT_ATOMS: atom_id res chain seq x y z
N MET A 1 -20.37 37.99 -12.13
CA MET A 1 -19.35 37.08 -12.70
C MET A 1 -18.79 36.06 -11.70
N LYS A 2 -18.50 36.41 -10.42
CA LYS A 2 -17.87 35.51 -9.42
C LYS A 2 -18.63 34.21 -9.10
N ARG A 3 -19.97 34.20 -9.15
CA ARG A 3 -20.81 33.03 -8.81
C ARG A 3 -20.67 31.84 -9.77
N LYS A 4 -20.42 32.09 -11.05
CA LYS A 4 -20.30 31.03 -12.07
C LYS A 4 -19.04 30.18 -11.85
N TRP A 5 -17.93 30.83 -11.50
CA TRP A 5 -16.64 30.17 -11.22
C TRP A 5 -16.70 29.23 -10.02
N ILE A 6 -17.39 29.62 -8.94
CA ILE A 6 -17.53 28.79 -7.73
C ILE A 6 -18.32 27.50 -8.04
N ILE A 7 -19.38 27.60 -8.84
CA ILE A 7 -20.19 26.44 -9.23
C ILE A 7 -19.39 25.48 -10.11
N THR A 8 -18.60 26.02 -11.04
CA THR A 8 -17.72 25.20 -11.90
C THR A 8 -16.64 24.48 -11.10
N ILE A 9 -16.01 25.15 -10.13
CA ILE A 9 -15.00 24.54 -9.26
C ILE A 9 -15.61 23.46 -8.37
N ALA A 10 -16.77 23.74 -7.75
CA ALA A 10 -17.46 22.77 -6.91
C ALA A 10 -17.89 21.53 -7.71
N SER A 11 -18.42 21.70 -8.92
CA SER A 11 -18.80 20.58 -9.79
C SER A 11 -17.59 19.74 -10.22
N CYS A 12 -16.43 20.37 -10.46
CA CYS A 12 -15.19 19.69 -10.81
C CYS A 12 -14.65 18.84 -9.63
N LEU A 13 -14.70 19.38 -8.41
CA LEU A 13 -14.33 18.65 -7.18
C LEU A 13 -15.23 17.45 -6.92
N ILE A 14 -16.54 17.54 -7.17
CA ILE A 14 -17.47 16.41 -7.02
C ILE A 14 -17.13 15.29 -8.02
N LEU A 15 -16.82 15.65 -9.28
CA LEU A 15 -16.44 14.68 -10.31
C LEU A 15 -15.09 13.99 -10.02
N LEU A 16 -14.14 14.69 -9.41
CA LEU A 16 -12.82 14.14 -9.07
C LEU A 16 -12.82 13.37 -7.73
N SER A 17 -13.77 13.64 -6.84
CA SER A 17 -13.85 13.03 -5.50
C SER A 17 -13.81 11.49 -5.47
N PRO A 18 -14.40 10.72 -6.42
CA PRO A 18 -14.34 9.26 -6.37
C PRO A 18 -12.94 8.73 -6.66
N TRP A 19 -12.22 9.36 -7.60
CA TRP A 19 -10.82 9.05 -7.88
C TRP A 19 -9.93 9.42 -6.70
N LEU A 20 -10.24 10.54 -6.04
CA LEU A 20 -9.57 10.97 -4.83
C LEU A 20 -9.66 9.93 -3.70
N LEU A 21 -10.76 9.17 -3.62
CA LEU A 21 -11.02 8.20 -2.56
C LEU A 21 -10.77 6.74 -2.97
N SER A 22 -10.39 6.49 -4.24
CA SER A 22 -10.14 5.14 -4.72
C SER A 22 -8.98 4.53 -3.94
N THR A 23 -9.22 3.34 -3.39
CA THR A 23 -8.20 2.54 -2.74
C THR A 23 -7.98 1.26 -3.54
N GLU A 24 -6.71 0.97 -3.81
CA GLU A 24 -6.31 -0.25 -4.50
C GLU A 24 -5.71 -1.20 -3.47
N LYS A 25 -6.36 -2.35 -3.29
CA LYS A 25 -5.83 -3.44 -2.46
C LYS A 25 -5.03 -4.38 -3.35
N THR A 26 -3.77 -4.56 -3.00
CA THR A 26 -2.86 -5.48 -3.68
C THR A 26 -2.58 -6.65 -2.75
N ALA A 27 -2.82 -7.86 -3.25
CA ALA A 27 -2.46 -9.11 -2.58
C ALA A 27 -1.39 -9.81 -3.41
N ALA A 28 -0.23 -10.08 -2.80
CA ALA A 28 0.90 -10.66 -3.51
C ALA A 28 1.76 -11.52 -2.59
N VAL A 29 2.45 -12.49 -3.19
CA VAL A 29 3.55 -13.20 -2.54
C VAL A 29 4.83 -12.41 -2.79
N VAL A 30 5.51 -12.05 -1.72
CA VAL A 30 6.69 -11.18 -1.77
C VAL A 30 7.80 -11.71 -0.87
N THR A 31 9.03 -11.36 -1.21
CA THR A 31 10.21 -11.59 -0.36
C THR A 31 10.56 -10.30 0.36
N ILE A 32 10.71 -10.34 1.68
CA ILE A 32 11.16 -9.17 2.45
C ILE A 32 12.66 -9.02 2.28
N ILE A 33 13.13 -7.85 1.86
CA ILE A 33 14.57 -7.57 1.70
C ILE A 33 15.13 -6.64 2.77
N GLN A 34 14.28 -5.86 3.43
CA GLN A 34 14.68 -4.95 4.50
C GLN A 34 13.51 -4.71 5.44
N ILE A 35 13.80 -4.65 6.74
CA ILE A 35 12.85 -4.32 7.80
C ILE A 35 13.35 -3.06 8.50
N ASN A 36 12.51 -2.04 8.57
CA ASN A 36 12.70 -0.82 9.34
C ASN A 36 11.63 -0.76 10.45
N PRO A 37 11.74 0.14 11.45
CA PRO A 37 10.79 0.22 12.55
C PRO A 37 9.33 0.43 12.12
N ASP A 38 9.09 1.22 11.08
CA ASP A 38 7.74 1.60 10.63
C ASP A 38 7.38 1.04 9.24
N SER A 39 8.29 0.30 8.61
CA SER A 39 8.17 -0.07 7.21
C SER A 39 8.99 -1.29 6.84
N ILE A 40 8.52 -2.00 5.82
CA ILE A 40 9.25 -3.10 5.17
C ILE A 40 9.44 -2.79 3.71
N ARG A 41 10.60 -3.21 3.20
CA ARG A 41 10.87 -3.21 1.76
C ARG A 41 10.75 -4.64 1.26
N ILE A 42 9.93 -4.78 0.24
CA ILE A 42 9.52 -6.07 -0.32
C ILE A 42 9.90 -6.11 -1.79
N VAL A 43 10.11 -7.32 -2.29
CA VAL A 43 10.30 -7.62 -3.71
C VAL A 43 9.20 -8.59 -4.12
N ASP A 44 8.43 -8.23 -5.15
CA ASP A 44 7.42 -9.12 -5.71
C ASP A 44 8.03 -10.12 -6.72
N ARG A 45 7.19 -10.99 -7.29
CA ARG A 45 7.65 -11.96 -8.31
C ARG A 45 8.08 -11.31 -9.63
N ALA A 46 7.58 -10.11 -9.95
CA ALA A 46 8.01 -9.33 -11.10
C ALA A 46 9.34 -8.59 -10.85
N LYS A 47 9.93 -8.75 -9.66
CA LYS A 47 11.14 -8.05 -9.17
C LYS A 47 10.93 -6.56 -8.95
N GLU A 48 9.68 -6.13 -8.84
CA GLU A 48 9.34 -4.78 -8.43
C GLU A 48 9.53 -4.63 -6.93
N GLN A 49 10.06 -3.46 -6.54
CA GLN A 49 10.34 -3.15 -5.15
C GLN A 49 9.34 -2.14 -4.63
N VAL A 50 8.74 -2.46 -3.50
CA VAL A 50 7.75 -1.59 -2.85
C VAL A 50 8.15 -1.43 -1.39
N THR A 51 7.90 -0.24 -0.84
CA THR A 51 7.98 0.00 0.59
C THR A 51 6.56 0.06 1.15
N VAL A 52 6.28 -0.79 2.12
CA VAL A 52 4.97 -0.89 2.78
C VAL A 52 5.13 -0.49 4.24
N TYR A 53 4.23 0.36 4.73
CA TYR A 53 4.25 0.88 6.10
C TYR A 53 3.30 0.10 6.99
N GLY A 54 3.72 -0.21 8.21
CA GLY A 54 2.95 -1.01 9.17
C GLY A 54 3.27 -0.64 10.61
N GLN A 55 2.63 -1.30 11.57
CA GLN A 55 2.97 -1.13 12.98
C GLN A 55 4.25 -1.88 13.31
N GLU A 56 5.11 -1.29 14.14
CA GLU A 56 6.41 -1.86 14.48
C GLU A 56 6.32 -3.29 15.05
N GLU A 57 5.30 -3.55 15.88
CA GLU A 57 5.07 -4.87 16.49
C GLU A 57 4.85 -5.97 15.44
N ASP A 58 4.10 -5.66 14.37
CA ASP A 58 3.83 -6.60 13.27
C ASP A 58 5.08 -6.84 12.41
N LEU A 59 5.92 -5.81 12.27
CA LEU A 59 7.09 -5.83 11.38
C LEU A 59 8.32 -6.48 12.03
N GLN A 60 8.50 -6.32 13.34
CA GLN A 60 9.65 -6.88 14.06
C GLN A 60 9.65 -8.42 14.12
N ALA A 61 8.48 -9.05 14.01
CA ALA A 61 8.36 -10.51 13.98
C ALA A 61 8.77 -11.14 12.62
N LEU A 62 8.98 -10.31 11.60
CA LEU A 62 9.27 -10.76 10.24
C LEU A 62 10.76 -11.07 10.05
N GLN A 63 11.05 -11.88 9.04
CA GLN A 63 12.41 -12.26 8.68
C GLN A 63 12.72 -11.83 7.25
N VAL A 64 13.89 -11.26 7.05
CA VAL A 64 14.42 -10.98 5.70
C VAL A 64 14.68 -12.27 4.94
N THR A 65 14.58 -12.21 3.62
CA THR A 65 14.77 -13.34 2.68
C THR A 65 13.70 -14.43 2.77
N LYS A 66 12.70 -14.29 3.66
CA LYS A 66 11.52 -15.16 3.68
C LYS A 66 10.40 -14.65 2.78
N ASN A 67 9.61 -15.59 2.28
CA ASN A 67 8.42 -15.31 1.48
C ASN A 67 7.21 -15.14 2.40
N TYR A 68 6.40 -14.13 2.09
CA TYR A 68 5.18 -13.81 2.81
C TYR A 68 4.05 -13.58 1.81
N PHE A 69 2.85 -13.98 2.20
CA PHE A 69 1.64 -13.47 1.57
C PHE A 69 1.29 -12.16 2.25
N ILE A 70 1.25 -11.07 1.48
CA ILE A 70 0.93 -9.75 2.01
C ILE A 70 -0.30 -9.18 1.33
N VAL A 71 -1.05 -8.39 2.08
CA VAL A 71 -2.09 -7.52 1.57
C VAL A 71 -1.75 -6.10 2.00
N TYR A 72 -1.65 -5.19 1.04
CA TYR A 72 -1.47 -3.76 1.32
C TYR A 72 -2.46 -2.93 0.53
N GLU A 73 -2.85 -1.80 1.10
CA GLU A 73 -3.70 -0.82 0.45
C GLU A 73 -2.83 0.35 -0.02
N SER A 74 -2.98 0.74 -1.28
CA SER A 74 -2.37 1.93 -1.84
C SER A 74 -3.45 2.92 -2.28
N ARG A 75 -3.16 4.20 -2.11
CA ARG A 75 -3.99 5.30 -2.61
C ARG A 75 -3.07 6.25 -3.35
N TRP A 76 -3.56 6.90 -4.39
CA TRP A 76 -2.76 7.76 -5.27
C TRP A 76 -2.05 8.94 -4.55
N PHE A 77 -2.45 9.26 -3.31
CA PHE A 77 -1.92 10.36 -2.49
C PHE A 77 -1.38 9.91 -1.13
N THR A 78 -1.37 8.60 -0.83
CA THR A 78 -0.85 8.07 0.43
C THR A 78 0.22 7.01 0.19
N ARG A 79 0.99 6.72 1.23
CA ARG A 79 1.95 5.62 1.19
C ARG A 79 1.19 4.29 1.23
N PRO A 80 1.74 3.21 0.65
CA PRO A 80 1.19 1.87 0.79
C PRO A 80 1.18 1.44 2.26
N THR A 81 0.02 1.02 2.75
CA THR A 81 -0.17 0.62 4.14
C THR A 81 -0.43 -0.87 4.21
N LEU A 82 0.29 -1.56 5.10
CA LEU A 82 0.10 -2.97 5.38
C LEU A 82 -1.29 -3.19 5.98
N VAL A 83 -2.03 -4.12 5.39
CA VAL A 83 -3.35 -4.55 5.89
C VAL A 83 -3.22 -5.90 6.59
N SER A 84 -2.45 -6.81 6.01
CA SER A 84 -2.21 -8.14 6.56
C SER A 84 -0.90 -8.72 6.01
N ILE A 85 -0.25 -9.55 6.82
CA ILE A 85 0.93 -10.33 6.46
C ILE A 85 0.85 -11.71 7.09
N GLU A 86 1.07 -12.74 6.27
CA GLU A 86 1.08 -14.13 6.70
C GLU A 86 2.35 -14.82 6.18
N PRO A 87 3.06 -15.60 7.02
CA PRO A 87 4.20 -16.38 6.56
C PRO A 87 3.73 -17.44 5.57
N MET A 88 4.42 -17.55 4.44
CA MET A 88 4.18 -18.68 3.54
C MET A 88 4.82 -19.94 4.16
N PRO A 89 4.11 -21.09 4.21
CA PRO A 89 4.73 -22.34 4.61
C PRO A 89 5.91 -22.66 3.69
N ASP A 90 7.01 -23.14 4.29
CA ASP A 90 8.27 -23.43 3.58
C ASP A 90 8.19 -24.70 2.69
N ASP A 91 6.99 -25.21 2.38
CA ASP A 91 6.75 -26.50 1.71
C ASP A 91 6.10 -26.33 0.32
N VAL A 92 6.94 -26.30 -0.74
CA VAL A 92 7.15 -27.37 -1.76
C VAL A 92 8.42 -27.05 -2.54
#